data_AF-A0A836P0Z9-F1
#
_entry.id   AF-A0A836P0Z9-F1
#
_cell.length_a   1.000
_cell.length_b   1.000
_cell.length_c   1.000
_cell.angle_alpha   90.00
_cell.angle_beta   90.00
_cell.angle_gamma   90.00
#
_symmetry.space_group_name_H-M   'P 1'
#
loop_
_entity.id
_entity.type
_entity.pdbx_description
1 polymer ?
#
loop_
_entity_poly.entity_id
_entity_poly.type
_entity_poly.pdbx_seq_one_letter_code
_entity_poly.pdbx_strand_id
1 'polypeptide(L)'
;WRKDTAAVSRASAKYSPPMQLIGKLYRNAAGWTADWVFVDNGNVLSSWTSSDGDARRAMAAGADGAADALVKRYAKRVDSGVPGVYRVVITGVSSADDYLRVSAALQDVSVVRSIRPVSANGDRMELDLELLTGISGLNRMLGDNSPLVSVSVPTEGPIILENEHAEYRLK
;
A
#
# COMPACT_ATOMS: atom_id res chain seq x y z
N TRP A 1 -18.87 -20.76 -22.70
CA TRP A 1 -17.76 -19.92 -22.17
C TRP A 1 -17.12 -20.62 -20.98
N ARG A 2 -15.79 -20.75 -20.96
CA ARG A 2 -15.01 -21.47 -19.92
C ARG A 2 -14.39 -20.55 -18.85
N LYS A 3 -14.91 -19.32 -18.68
CA LYS A 3 -14.27 -18.27 -17.86
C LYS A 3 -12.82 -17.97 -18.32
N ASP A 4 -12.56 -18.05 -19.62
CA ASP A 4 -11.24 -17.76 -20.21
C ASP A 4 -11.02 -16.24 -20.23
N THR A 5 -10.49 -15.73 -19.11
CA THR A 5 -10.18 -14.32 -18.90
C THR A 5 -9.08 -13.84 -19.85
N ALA A 6 -8.18 -14.72 -20.29
CA ALA A 6 -7.11 -14.40 -21.24
C ALA A 6 -7.65 -14.13 -22.64
N ALA A 7 -8.70 -14.84 -23.07
CA ALA A 7 -9.38 -14.55 -24.34
C ALA A 7 -10.12 -13.20 -24.30
N VAL A 8 -10.78 -12.88 -23.18
CA VAL A 8 -11.47 -11.59 -23.00
C VAL A 8 -10.48 -10.44 -22.89
N SER A 9 -9.37 -10.61 -22.16
CA SER A 9 -8.29 -9.63 -22.07
C SER A 9 -7.67 -9.35 -23.44
N ARG A 10 -7.43 -10.37 -24.27
CA ARG A 10 -6.95 -10.19 -25.67
C ARG A 10 -7.95 -9.46 -26.56
N ALA A 11 -9.25 -9.76 -26.44
CA ALA A 11 -10.29 -9.08 -27.23
C ALA A 11 -10.47 -7.61 -26.82
N SER A 12 -10.20 -7.29 -25.55
CA SER A 12 -10.32 -5.93 -24.99
C SER A 12 -8.99 -5.17 -24.93
N ALA A 13 -7.88 -5.77 -25.39
CA ALA A 13 -6.54 -5.20 -25.37
C ALA A 13 -6.44 -3.85 -26.10
N LYS A 14 -7.28 -3.62 -27.12
CA LYS A 14 -7.36 -2.34 -27.83
C LYS A 14 -7.75 -1.16 -26.92
N TYR A 15 -8.41 -1.45 -25.80
CA TYR A 15 -8.93 -0.44 -24.89
C TYR A 15 -8.05 -0.24 -23.65
N SER A 16 -7.04 -1.10 -23.41
CA SER A 16 -6.12 -1.09 -22.27
C SER A 16 -6.69 -0.49 -20.96
N PRO A 17 -7.90 -0.86 -20.49
CA PRO A 17 -8.38 -0.32 -19.24
C PRO A 17 -7.55 -0.96 -18.12
N PRO A 18 -7.05 -0.17 -17.15
CA PRO A 18 -6.24 -0.71 -16.05
C PRO A 18 -7.03 -1.77 -15.25
N MET A 19 -8.36 -1.65 -15.22
CA MET A 19 -9.25 -2.55 -14.47
C MET A 19 -10.47 -2.96 -15.30
N GLN A 20 -10.85 -4.24 -15.23
CA GLN A 20 -11.94 -4.86 -16.00
C GLN A 20 -12.82 -5.72 -15.11
N LEU A 21 -14.14 -5.54 -15.20
CA LEU A 21 -15.12 -6.48 -14.65
C LEU A 21 -15.71 -7.32 -15.79
N ILE A 22 -15.55 -8.64 -15.71
CA ILE A 22 -16.02 -9.59 -16.71
C ILE A 22 -17.12 -10.44 -16.09
N GLY A 23 -18.30 -10.45 -16.71
CA GLY A 23 -19.47 -11.18 -16.23
C GLY A 23 -20.05 -12.14 -17.26
N LYS A 24 -20.53 -13.30 -16.82
CA LYS A 24 -21.46 -14.15 -17.58
C LYS A 24 -22.74 -14.33 -16.80
N LEU A 25 -23.82 -13.83 -17.38
CA LEU A 25 -25.18 -14.06 -16.93
C LEU A 25 -25.76 -15.30 -17.61
N TYR A 26 -26.45 -16.15 -16.86
CA TYR A 26 -27.18 -17.30 -17.36
C TYR A 26 -28.37 -17.62 -16.47
N ARG A 27 -29.35 -18.34 -17.02
CA ARG A 27 -30.56 -18.74 -16.29
C ARG A 27 -30.41 -20.15 -15.73
N ASN A 28 -30.94 -20.39 -14.53
CA ASN A 28 -31.07 -21.71 -13.94
C ASN A 28 -32.49 -21.89 -13.34
N ALA A 29 -32.75 -23.04 -12.72
CA ALA A 29 -34.07 -23.36 -12.14
C ALA A 29 -34.50 -22.38 -11.02
N ALA A 30 -33.54 -21.69 -10.38
CA ALA A 30 -33.78 -20.75 -9.28
C ALA A 30 -33.86 -19.28 -9.73
N GLY A 31 -33.67 -18.98 -11.02
CA GLY A 31 -33.70 -17.61 -11.57
C GLY A 31 -32.50 -17.30 -12.46
N TRP A 32 -31.89 -16.14 -12.23
CA TRP A 32 -30.71 -15.65 -12.94
C TRP A 32 -29.48 -15.78 -12.06
N THR A 33 -28.38 -16.24 -12.65
CA THR A 33 -27.07 -16.33 -12.01
C THR A 33 -26.02 -15.64 -12.87
N ALA A 34 -25.15 -14.87 -12.24
CA ALA A 34 -24.01 -14.24 -12.90
C ALA A 34 -22.69 -14.69 -12.25
N ASP A 35 -21.75 -15.14 -13.07
CA ASP A 35 -20.36 -15.36 -12.68
C ASP A 35 -19.53 -14.13 -13.01
N TRP A 36 -18.81 -13.60 -12.03
CA TRP A 36 -17.98 -12.40 -12.16
C TRP A 36 -16.50 -12.71 -11.96
N VAL A 37 -15.66 -11.99 -12.71
CA VAL A 37 -14.22 -11.95 -12.53
C VAL A 37 -13.75 -10.51 -12.68
N PHE A 38 -13.09 -9.98 -11.66
CA PHE A 38 -12.46 -8.67 -11.70
C PHE A 38 -10.96 -8.82 -11.96
N VAL A 39 -10.47 -8.08 -12.95
CA VAL A 39 -9.10 -8.17 -13.46
C VAL A 39 -8.44 -6.80 -13.37
N ASP A 40 -7.21 -6.74 -12.85
CA ASP A 40 -6.35 -5.55 -12.80
C ASP A 40 -5.04 -5.88 -13.49
N ASN A 41 -4.73 -5.13 -14.56
CA ASN A 41 -3.55 -5.34 -15.39
C ASN A 41 -3.31 -6.81 -15.81
N GLY A 42 -4.38 -7.50 -16.20
CA GLY A 42 -4.34 -8.91 -16.62
C GLY A 42 -4.35 -9.94 -15.48
N ASN A 43 -4.23 -9.52 -14.21
CA ASN A 43 -4.31 -10.42 -13.06
C ASN A 43 -5.72 -10.45 -12.47
N VAL A 44 -6.24 -11.64 -12.19
CA VAL A 44 -7.52 -11.80 -11.50
C VAL A 44 -7.38 -11.32 -10.06
N LEU A 45 -8.09 -10.26 -9.69
CA LEU A 45 -8.14 -9.74 -8.33
C LEU A 45 -9.18 -10.46 -7.47
N SER A 46 -10.34 -10.78 -8.06
CA SER A 46 -11.43 -11.46 -7.36
C SER A 46 -12.35 -12.17 -8.35
N SER A 47 -13.04 -13.20 -7.87
CA SER A 47 -14.11 -13.88 -8.60
C SER A 47 -15.23 -14.26 -7.65
N TRP A 48 -16.48 -14.04 -8.07
CA TRP A 48 -17.65 -14.36 -7.27
C TRP A 48 -18.85 -14.69 -8.16
N THR A 49 -19.91 -15.21 -7.55
CA THR A 49 -21.18 -15.50 -8.22
C THR A 49 -22.30 -14.75 -7.52
N SER A 50 -23.21 -14.14 -8.29
CA SER A 50 -24.45 -13.56 -7.79
C SER A 50 -25.65 -14.33 -8.35
N SER A 51 -26.76 -14.37 -7.63
CA SER A 51 -28.01 -14.96 -8.12
C SER A 51 -29.23 -14.19 -7.61
N ASP A 52 -30.22 -14.00 -8.47
CA ASP A 52 -31.47 -13.30 -8.17
C ASP A 52 -32.60 -13.75 -9.11
N GLY A 53 -33.86 -13.58 -8.73
CA GLY A 53 -35.00 -13.81 -9.59
C GLY A 53 -35.10 -12.80 -10.76
N ASP A 54 -34.57 -11.59 -10.59
CA ASP A 54 -34.47 -10.54 -11.60
C ASP A 54 -33.03 -10.45 -12.17
N ALA A 55 -32.91 -10.57 -13.49
CA ALA A 55 -31.65 -10.44 -14.22
C ALA A 55 -30.90 -9.13 -13.92
N ARG A 56 -31.64 -8.02 -13.78
CA ARG A 56 -31.06 -6.69 -13.52
C ARG A 56 -30.41 -6.63 -12.15
N ARG A 57 -30.99 -7.30 -11.15
CA ARG A 57 -30.41 -7.41 -9.80
C ARG A 57 -29.19 -8.32 -9.78
N ALA A 58 -29.26 -9.47 -10.45
CA ALA A 58 -28.09 -10.35 -10.63
C ALA A 58 -26.92 -9.62 -11.32
N MET A 59 -27.21 -8.73 -12.27
CA MET A 59 -26.24 -7.86 -12.93
C MET A 59 -25.67 -6.76 -12.02
N ALA A 60 -26.53 -6.06 -11.27
CA ALA A 60 -26.13 -4.96 -10.39
C ALA A 60 -25.11 -5.42 -9.32
N ALA A 61 -25.25 -6.63 -8.80
CA ALA A 61 -24.32 -7.24 -7.85
C ALA A 61 -22.88 -7.41 -8.39
N GLY A 62 -22.66 -7.27 -9.70
CA GLY A 62 -21.32 -7.19 -10.28
C GLY A 62 -20.58 -5.89 -9.91
N ALA A 63 -21.30 -4.76 -9.85
CA ALA A 63 -20.69 -3.49 -9.46
C ALA A 63 -20.30 -3.50 -7.98
N ASP A 64 -21.15 -4.03 -7.11
CA ASP A 64 -20.90 -4.14 -5.67
C ASP A 64 -19.65 -4.98 -5.37
N GLY A 65 -19.53 -6.16 -5.99
CA GLY A 65 -18.36 -7.01 -5.79
C GLY A 65 -17.06 -6.41 -6.37
N ALA A 66 -17.14 -5.59 -7.41
CA ALA A 66 -15.99 -4.83 -7.91
C ALA A 66 -15.59 -3.72 -6.93
N ALA A 67 -16.56 -3.01 -6.35
CA ALA A 67 -16.31 -2.00 -5.33
C ALA A 67 -15.63 -2.62 -4.09
N ASP A 68 -16.12 -3.76 -3.60
CA ASP A 68 -15.49 -4.49 -2.49
C ASP A 68 -14.06 -4.93 -2.80
N ALA A 69 -13.81 -5.40 -4.03
CA ALA A 69 -12.46 -5.79 -4.47
C ALA A 69 -11.51 -4.58 -4.51
N LEU A 70 -11.99 -3.42 -4.95
CA LEU A 70 -11.23 -2.17 -4.94
C LEU A 70 -10.95 -1.71 -3.50
N VAL A 71 -11.95 -1.74 -2.61
CA VAL A 71 -11.77 -1.41 -1.19
C VAL A 71 -10.69 -2.29 -0.57
N LYS A 72 -10.74 -3.61 -0.77
CA LYS A 72 -9.70 -4.53 -0.27
C LYS A 72 -8.31 -4.24 -0.85
N ARG A 73 -8.22 -3.95 -2.16
CA ARG A 73 -6.96 -3.64 -2.86
C ARG A 73 -6.32 -2.35 -2.35
N TYR A 74 -7.10 -1.30 -2.15
CA TYR A 74 -6.61 -0.01 -1.68
C TYR A 74 -6.44 0.05 -0.17
N ALA A 75 -7.30 -0.61 0.62
CA ALA A 75 -7.11 -0.74 2.07
C ALA A 75 -5.76 -1.38 2.41
N LYS A 76 -5.34 -2.42 1.65
CA LYS A 76 -4.00 -3.02 1.79
C LYS A 76 -2.86 -2.04 1.45
N ARG A 77 -3.09 -1.05 0.59
CA ARG A 77 -2.12 0.04 0.31
C ARG A 77 -2.17 1.17 1.35
N VAL A 78 -3.25 1.28 2.11
CA VAL A 78 -3.46 2.34 3.12
C VAL A 78 -2.90 1.94 4.49
N ASP A 79 -2.24 0.79 4.64
CA ASP A 79 -1.49 0.50 5.86
C ASP A 79 -0.31 1.48 6.00
N SER A 80 -0.55 2.58 6.69
CA SER A 80 0.45 3.58 7.06
C SER A 80 1.30 3.11 8.23
N GLY A 81 1.09 1.89 8.73
CA GLY A 81 1.72 1.35 9.91
C GLY A 81 1.12 1.92 11.21
N VAL A 82 1.47 1.28 12.32
CA VAL A 82 0.96 1.61 13.66
C VAL A 82 1.61 2.89 14.20
N PRO A 83 0.85 3.87 14.73
CA PRO A 83 1.43 5.04 15.40
C PRO A 83 2.27 4.63 16.61
N GLY A 84 3.35 5.33 16.89
CA GLY A 84 4.22 4.99 18.02
C GLY A 84 5.60 5.60 17.92
N VAL A 85 6.49 5.18 18.81
CA VAL A 85 7.89 5.62 18.80
C VAL A 85 8.76 4.54 18.14
N TYR A 86 9.58 4.97 17.19
CA TYR A 86 10.44 4.12 16.38
C TYR A 86 11.89 4.57 16.52
N ARG A 87 12.79 3.62 16.82
CA ARG A 87 14.23 3.85 16.73
C ARG A 87 14.65 3.79 15.27
N VAL A 88 15.27 4.84 14.78
CA VAL A 88 15.85 4.91 13.44
C VAL A 88 17.34 5.15 13.51
N VAL A 89 18.05 4.54 12.58
CA VAL A 89 19.49 4.69 12.39
C VAL A 89 19.71 5.41 11.07
N ILE A 90 20.43 6.52 11.10
CA ILE A 90 20.76 7.31 9.91
C ILE A 90 22.28 7.27 9.74
N THR A 91 22.72 6.79 8.57
CA THR A 91 24.13 6.70 8.18
C THR A 91 24.51 7.80 7.18
N GLY A 92 25.80 8.13 7.11
CA GLY A 92 26.32 9.21 6.26
C GLY A 92 26.21 10.61 6.88
N VAL A 93 25.99 10.72 8.19
CA VAL A 93 25.89 12.00 8.90
C VAL A 93 27.26 12.36 9.48
N SER A 94 28.08 13.06 8.70
CA SER A 94 29.49 13.34 9.06
C SER A 94 29.76 14.79 9.48
N SER A 95 28.78 15.67 9.31
CA SER A 95 28.91 17.11 9.53
C SER A 95 27.65 17.74 10.14
N ALA A 96 27.78 18.99 10.61
CA ALA A 96 26.63 19.76 11.08
C ALA A 96 25.63 20.06 9.95
N ASP A 97 26.12 20.28 8.73
CA ASP A 97 25.27 20.49 7.56
C ASP A 97 24.46 19.23 7.22
N ASP A 98 25.08 18.04 7.32
CA ASP A 98 24.37 16.76 7.16
C ASP A 98 23.26 16.60 8.19
N TYR A 99 23.55 16.91 9.46
CA TYR A 99 22.55 16.88 10.53
C TYR A 99 21.38 17.83 10.26
N LEU A 100 21.66 19.05 9.76
CA LEU A 100 20.60 20.00 9.40
C LEU A 100 19.74 19.49 8.24
N ARG A 101 20.34 18.86 7.23
CA ARG A 101 19.60 18.23 6.11
C ARG A 101 18.68 17.13 6.60
N VAL A 102 19.17 16.25 7.47
CA VAL A 102 18.37 15.18 8.10
C VAL A 102 17.22 15.77 8.91
N SER A 103 17.52 16.75 9.77
CA SER A 103 16.54 17.37 10.64
C SER A 103 15.44 18.08 9.85
N ALA A 104 15.82 18.85 8.82
CA ALA A 104 14.87 19.53 7.94
C ALA A 104 13.97 18.54 7.20
N ALA A 105 14.53 17.46 6.64
CA ALA A 105 13.76 16.44 5.96
C ALA A 105 12.75 15.74 6.87
N LEU A 106 13.12 15.44 8.12
CA LEU A 106 12.21 14.82 9.08
C LEU A 106 11.15 15.80 9.61
N GLN A 107 11.50 17.09 9.79
CA GLN A 107 10.56 18.12 10.26
C GLN A 107 9.51 18.50 9.21
N ASP A 108 9.83 18.41 7.92
CA ASP A 108 8.89 18.68 6.82
C ASP A 108 7.83 17.58 6.68
N VAL A 109 8.09 16.38 7.23
CA VAL A 109 7.17 15.26 7.18
C VAL A 109 6.12 15.36 8.29
N SER A 110 4.89 15.71 7.91
CA SER A 110 3.77 15.91 8.84
C SER A 110 3.41 14.72 9.75
N VAL A 111 3.82 13.49 9.44
CA VAL A 111 3.62 12.34 10.35
C VAL A 111 4.64 12.26 11.47
N VAL A 112 5.73 13.05 11.44
CA VAL A 112 6.73 13.11 12.52
C VAL A 112 6.24 14.09 13.59
N ARG A 113 5.87 13.57 14.77
CA ARG A 113 5.43 14.38 15.91
C ARG A 113 6.59 14.91 16.73
N SER A 114 7.61 14.09 16.96
CA SER A 114 8.84 14.51 17.65
C SER A 114 10.05 13.72 17.19
N ILE A 115 11.21 14.38 17.26
CA ILE A 115 12.52 13.83 16.92
C ILE A 115 13.38 13.92 18.18
N ARG A 116 13.89 12.80 18.67
CA ARG A 116 14.75 12.75 19.86
C ARG A 116 16.08 12.08 19.50
N PRO A 117 17.20 12.83 19.46
CA PRO A 117 18.51 12.22 19.31
C PRO A 117 18.82 11.30 20.48
N VAL A 118 19.29 10.09 20.18
CA VAL A 118 19.69 9.09 21.18
C VAL A 118 21.21 9.01 21.29
N SER A 119 21.88 8.85 20.15
CA SER A 119 23.34 8.83 20.09
C SER A 119 23.84 9.22 18.71
N ALA A 120 25.08 9.67 18.61
CA ALA A 120 25.78 9.90 17.37
C ALA A 120 27.22 9.40 17.50
N ASN A 121 27.61 8.46 16.65
CA ASN A 121 28.91 7.82 16.67
C ASN A 121 29.46 7.73 15.24
N GLY A 122 30.54 8.47 14.97
CA GLY A 122 31.09 8.55 13.61
C GLY A 122 30.09 9.16 12.64
N ASP A 123 29.80 8.45 11.54
CA ASP A 123 28.82 8.84 10.52
C ASP A 123 27.40 8.30 10.79
N ARG A 124 27.18 7.65 11.94
CA ARG A 124 25.92 7.01 12.32
C ARG A 124 25.24 7.79 13.44
N MET A 125 23.98 8.14 13.22
CA MET A 125 23.13 8.81 14.21
C MET A 125 21.89 7.98 14.50
N GLU A 126 21.58 7.80 15.78
CA GLU A 126 20.36 7.14 16.25
C GLU A 126 19.36 8.17 16.76
N LEU A 127 18.12 8.06 16.30
CA LEU A 127 17.01 8.92 16.69
C LEU A 127 15.82 8.07 17.12
N ASP A 128 15.09 8.52 18.13
CA ASP A 128 13.74 8.08 18.38
C ASP A 128 12.77 9.05 17.70
N LEU A 129 11.99 8.53 16.76
CA LEU A 129 10.94 9.27 16.06
C LEU A 129 9.59 8.87 16.63
N GLU A 130 8.86 9.85 17.13
CA GLU A 130 7.45 9.66 17.47
C GLU A 130 6.61 9.96 16.24
N LEU A 131 5.90 8.95 15.75
CA LEU A 131 5.18 9.03 14.49
C LEU A 131 3.68 8.88 14.69
N LEU A 132 2.91 9.72 13.98
CA LEU A 132 1.45 9.65 13.88
C LEU A 132 0.98 8.46 13.04
N THR A 133 1.88 7.86 12.28
CA THR A 133 1.72 6.64 11.48
C THR A 133 2.98 5.79 11.63
N GLY A 134 3.00 4.51 11.30
CA GLY A 134 4.26 3.75 11.32
C GLY A 134 5.29 4.19 10.26
N ILE A 135 6.41 3.46 10.20
CA ILE A 135 7.52 3.70 9.25
C ILE A 135 7.05 3.74 7.78
N SER A 136 6.04 2.93 7.43
CA SER A 136 5.44 2.94 6.08
C SER A 136 4.85 4.31 5.70
N GLY A 137 4.20 5.00 6.64
CA GLY A 137 3.68 6.35 6.44
C GLY A 137 4.78 7.40 6.32
N LEU A 138 5.84 7.29 7.15
CA LEU A 138 7.03 8.14 7.06
C LEU A 138 7.70 8.03 5.67
N ASN A 139 7.98 6.81 5.22
CA ASN A 139 8.62 6.56 3.91
C ASN A 139 7.79 7.11 2.75
N ARG A 140 6.47 6.98 2.81
CA ARG A 140 5.56 7.52 1.80
C ARG A 140 5.64 9.04 1.73
N MET A 141 5.74 9.71 2.87
CA MET A 141 5.79 11.18 2.92
C MET A 141 7.15 11.76 2.59
N LEU A 142 8.24 11.07 2.95
CA LEU A 142 9.59 11.44 2.50
C LEU A 142 9.66 11.42 0.96
N GLY A 143 9.08 10.39 0.33
CA GLY A 143 9.04 10.26 -1.12
C GLY A 143 10.43 10.16 -1.77
N ASP A 144 10.45 10.14 -3.10
CA ASP A 144 11.67 9.82 -3.86
C ASP A 144 12.74 10.93 -3.81
N ASN A 145 12.29 12.19 -3.62
CA ASN A 145 13.15 13.37 -3.59
C ASN A 145 13.80 13.62 -2.22
N SER A 146 13.45 12.85 -1.19
CA SER A 146 14.05 12.99 0.14
C SER A 146 15.57 12.78 0.09
N PRO A 147 16.35 13.53 0.89
CA PRO A 147 17.76 13.22 1.12
C PRO A 147 17.96 11.95 1.95
N LEU A 148 16.91 11.42 2.60
CA LEU A 148 16.92 10.17 3.34
C LEU A 148 16.39 9.03 2.48
N VAL A 149 17.22 7.99 2.29
CA VAL A 149 16.83 6.76 1.59
C VAL A 149 16.67 5.65 2.61
N SER A 150 15.50 5.01 2.65
CA SER A 150 15.30 3.81 3.46
C SER A 150 16.14 2.65 2.89
N VAL A 151 16.98 2.07 3.74
CA VAL A 151 17.82 0.91 3.45
C VAL A 151 17.14 -0.37 3.94
N SER A 152 16.50 -0.29 5.11
CA SER A 152 15.69 -1.36 5.67
C SER A 152 14.49 -0.79 6.43
N VAL A 153 13.38 -1.53 6.40
CA VAL A 153 12.15 -1.24 7.12
C VAL A 153 11.87 -2.45 8.00
N PRO A 154 11.64 -2.27 9.31
CA PRO A 154 11.27 -3.36 10.20
C PRO A 154 10.00 -4.05 9.72
N THR A 155 9.88 -5.34 10.02
CA THR A 155 8.72 -6.12 9.61
C THR A 155 7.53 -5.90 10.56
N GLU A 156 7.79 -5.41 11.77
CA GLU A 156 6.80 -5.25 12.85
C GLU A 156 6.70 -3.80 13.39
N GLY A 157 5.81 -3.59 14.37
CA GLY A 157 5.31 -2.30 14.85
C GLY A 157 6.34 -1.42 15.61
N PRO A 158 5.91 -0.59 16.57
CA PRO A 158 6.81 0.36 17.26
C PRO A 158 7.98 -0.33 17.95
N ILE A 159 9.19 -0.08 17.43
CA ILE A 159 10.34 -0.98 17.58
C ILE A 159 11.18 -0.78 18.84
N ILE A 160 10.87 0.23 19.66
CA ILE A 160 11.64 0.50 20.89
C ILE A 160 11.61 -0.69 21.89
N LEU A 161 10.79 -1.71 21.62
CA LEU A 161 10.67 -2.91 22.44
C LEU A 161 11.43 -4.15 21.91
N GLU A 162 11.89 -4.20 20.65
CA GLU A 162 12.30 -5.46 20.00
C GLU A 162 13.68 -5.46 19.30
N ASN A 163 14.54 -4.48 19.56
CA ASN A 163 15.90 -4.36 18.97
C ASN A 163 15.97 -4.28 17.43
N GLU A 164 14.83 -4.25 16.72
CA GLU A 164 14.80 -3.90 15.31
C GLU A 164 14.84 -2.37 15.15
N HIS A 165 15.50 -1.86 14.10
CA HIS A 165 15.61 -0.43 13.82
C HIS A 165 15.37 -0.20 12.33
N ALA A 166 14.72 0.91 11.97
CA ALA A 166 14.66 1.31 10.58
C ALA A 166 15.96 2.01 10.19
N GLU A 167 16.59 1.55 9.10
CA GLU A 167 17.85 2.14 8.64
C GLU A 167 17.62 3.06 7.45
N TYR A 168 18.26 4.22 7.52
CA TYR A 168 18.28 5.23 6.47
C TYR A 168 19.71 5.61 6.13
N ARG A 169 19.91 6.02 4.89
CA ARG A 169 21.16 6.59 4.39
C ARG A 169 20.92 8.00 3.87
N LEU A 170 21.77 8.93 4.29
CA LEU A 170 21.80 10.28 3.73
C LEU A 170 22.43 10.24 2.32
N LYS A 171 21.79 10.92 1.35
CA LYS A 171 22.31 11.12 -0.01
C LYS A 171 23.40 12.19 -0.06
#